data_AF-A0A8J6QXY5-F1
#
_entry.id   AF-A0A8J6QXY5-F1
#
_cell.length_a   1.000
_cell.length_b   1.000
_cell.length_c   1.000
_cell.angle_alpha   90.00
_cell.angle_beta   90.00
_cell.angle_gamma   90.00
#
_symmetry.space_group_name_H-M   'P 1'
#
loop_
_entity.id
_entity.type
_entity.pdbx_description
1 polymer ?
#
loop_
_entity_poly.entity_id
_entity_poly.type
_entity_poly.pdbx_seq_one_letter_code
_entity_poly.pdbx_strand_id
1 'polypeptide(L)'
;MRTAVVNTRINSSLKDELEILSHLNGKTVSENVRQAIEAYLSDEVSEYNTVDKKQNKYLDVLQSLSFTELIFWVYDKKRNPAIEEIDELYYAFLDLIREINENPLFTVEILAEFDKVSRELKKLLYEDGYFENFTFPLDFSYEKLSYFMHGLRYDELNQKVIHIK
;
A
#
# COMPACT_ATOMS: atom_id res chain seq x y z
N MET A 1 -32.54 -0.31 -23.27
CA MET A 1 -32.22 0.37 -22.00
C MET A 1 -33.52 0.66 -21.26
N ARG A 2 -33.57 0.38 -19.95
CA ARG A 2 -34.70 0.81 -19.12
C ARG A 2 -34.43 2.24 -18.68
N THR A 3 -35.28 3.18 -19.07
CA THR A 3 -35.20 4.58 -18.64
C THR A 3 -36.11 4.80 -17.44
N ALA A 4 -35.62 5.49 -16.42
CA ALA A 4 -36.40 5.91 -15.25
C ALA A 4 -36.45 7.44 -15.24
N VAL A 5 -37.63 8.00 -14.98
CA VAL A 5 -37.84 9.45 -14.87
C VAL A 5 -37.81 9.82 -13.39
N VAL A 6 -36.90 10.72 -13.02
CA VAL A 6 -36.79 11.24 -11.65
C VAL A 6 -37.41 12.63 -11.63
N ASN A 7 -38.50 12.78 -10.88
CA ASN A 7 -39.14 14.08 -10.62
C ASN A 7 -38.91 14.45 -9.17
N THR A 8 -38.27 15.60 -8.93
CA THR A 8 -37.97 16.09 -7.58
C THR A 8 -38.37 17.55 -7.43
N ARG A 9 -38.75 17.94 -6.22
CA ARG A 9 -39.01 19.34 -5.88
C ARG A 9 -37.74 19.94 -5.29
N ILE A 10 -37.34 21.09 -5.83
CA ILE A 10 -36.22 21.88 -5.34
C ILE A 10 -36.71 23.26 -4.91
N ASN A 11 -35.92 23.96 -4.08
CA ASN A 11 -36.21 25.34 -3.73
C ASN A 11 -35.95 26.27 -4.94
N SER A 12 -36.52 27.48 -4.90
CA SER A 12 -36.42 28.44 -6.01
C SER A 12 -34.99 28.91 -6.25
N SER A 13 -34.21 29.13 -5.18
CA SER A 13 -32.82 29.58 -5.30
C SER A 13 -31.93 28.56 -6.03
N LEU A 14 -32.06 27.26 -5.73
CA LEU A 14 -31.29 26.23 -6.42
C LEU A 14 -31.72 26.08 -7.88
N LYS A 15 -33.01 26.30 -8.17
CA LYS A 15 -33.50 26.31 -9.55
C LYS A 15 -32.81 27.42 -10.36
N ASP A 16 -32.77 28.63 -9.81
CA ASP A 16 -32.15 29.79 -10.47
C ASP A 16 -30.65 29.56 -10.70
N GLU A 17 -29.94 29.01 -9.71
CA GLU A 17 -28.52 28.64 -9.84
C GLU A 17 -28.28 27.57 -10.92
N LEU A 18 -29.13 26.56 -11.01
CA LEU A 18 -29.05 25.52 -12.04
C LEU A 18 -29.33 26.07 -13.45
N GLU A 19 -30.23 27.03 -13.59
CA GLU A 19 -30.48 27.72 -14.86
C GLU A 19 -29.27 28.56 -15.28
N ILE A 20 -28.63 29.28 -14.34
CA ILE A 20 -27.39 30.01 -14.62
C ILE A 20 -26.28 29.05 -15.07
N LEU A 21 -26.09 27.93 -14.37
CA LEU A 21 -25.10 26.91 -14.73
C LEU A 21 -25.42 26.25 -16.09
N SER A 22 -26.70 26.05 -16.40
CA SER A 22 -27.17 25.56 -17.69
C SER A 22 -26.78 26.51 -18.83
N HIS A 23 -26.97 27.81 -18.64
CA HIS A 23 -26.55 28.83 -19.60
C HIS A 23 -25.03 28.89 -19.80
N LEU A 24 -24.26 28.85 -18.71
CA LEU A 24 -22.79 28.93 -18.77
C LEU A 24 -22.17 27.72 -19.49
N ASN A 25 -22.72 26.53 -19.26
CA ASN A 25 -22.17 25.28 -19.79
C ASN A 25 -22.77 24.87 -21.14
N GLY A 26 -23.75 25.62 -21.66
CA GLY A 26 -24.46 25.29 -22.92
C GLY A 26 -25.21 23.94 -22.88
N LYS A 27 -25.54 23.46 -21.68
CA LYS A 27 -26.19 22.16 -21.42
C LYS A 27 -27.52 22.37 -20.75
N THR A 28 -28.45 21.43 -20.87
CA THR A 28 -29.73 21.50 -20.16
C THR A 28 -29.56 21.25 -18.65
N VAL A 29 -30.48 21.78 -17.83
CA VAL A 29 -30.49 21.53 -16.38
C VAL A 29 -30.49 20.03 -16.08
N SER A 30 -31.27 19.23 -16.82
CA SER A 30 -31.32 17.77 -16.63
C SER A 30 -30.00 17.07 -16.94
N GLU A 31 -29.22 17.55 -17.91
CA GLU A 31 -27.89 17.01 -18.20
C GLU A 31 -26.88 17.35 -17.11
N ASN A 32 -26.90 18.58 -16.61
CA ASN A 32 -26.05 19.00 -15.49
C ASN A 32 -26.36 18.20 -14.22
N VAL A 33 -27.65 18.00 -13.92
CA VAL A 33 -28.07 17.19 -12.77
C VAL A 33 -27.67 15.73 -12.94
N ARG A 34 -27.83 15.16 -14.14
CA ARG A 34 -27.40 13.77 -14.40
C ARG A 34 -25.89 13.61 -14.22
N GLN A 35 -25.08 14.56 -14.73
CA GLN A 35 -23.63 14.55 -14.56
C GLN A 35 -23.23 14.70 -13.08
N ALA A 36 -23.92 15.55 -12.32
CA ALA A 36 -23.67 15.69 -10.90
C ALA A 36 -24.02 14.41 -10.12
N ILE A 37 -25.15 13.77 -10.45
CA ILE A 37 -25.54 12.48 -9.84
C ILE A 37 -24.55 11.39 -10.23
N GLU A 38 -24.13 11.32 -11.50
CA GLU A 38 -23.12 10.36 -11.96
C GLU A 38 -21.77 10.58 -11.28
N ALA A 39 -21.33 11.83 -11.13
CA ALA A 39 -20.11 12.18 -10.42
C ALA A 39 -20.19 11.82 -8.93
N TYR A 40 -21.30 12.17 -8.27
CA TYR A 40 -21.53 11.83 -6.86
C TYR A 40 -21.57 10.32 -6.62
N LEU A 41 -22.31 9.58 -7.45
CA LEU A 41 -22.36 8.12 -7.36
C LEU A 41 -21.01 7.50 -7.70
N SER A 42 -20.25 8.06 -8.64
CA SER A 42 -18.91 7.59 -8.97
C SER A 42 -17.92 7.87 -7.84
N ASP A 43 -18.08 8.98 -7.12
CA ASP A 43 -17.28 9.33 -5.94
C ASP A 43 -17.64 8.45 -4.73
N GLU A 44 -18.93 8.18 -4.47
CA GLU A 44 -19.36 7.22 -3.43
C GLU A 44 -18.93 5.78 -3.76
N VAL A 45 -18.99 5.38 -5.04
CA VAL A 45 -18.45 4.09 -5.51
C VAL A 45 -16.92 4.07 -5.42
N SER A 46 -16.26 5.22 -5.55
CA SER A 46 -14.82 5.38 -5.32
C SER A 46 -14.45 5.26 -3.84
N GLU A 47 -15.24 5.78 -2.91
CA GLU A 47 -14.99 5.60 -1.46
C GLU A 47 -15.16 4.15 -1.01
N TYR A 48 -16.13 3.40 -1.54
CA TYR A 48 -16.22 1.96 -1.30
C TYR A 48 -15.08 1.17 -1.97
N ASN A 49 -14.64 1.56 -3.17
CA ASN A 49 -13.54 0.89 -3.88
C ASN A 49 -12.13 1.29 -3.40
N THR A 50 -11.95 2.40 -2.69
CA THR A 50 -10.63 2.85 -2.21
C THR A 50 -10.20 2.11 -0.95
N VAL A 51 -11.14 1.64 -0.13
CA VAL A 51 -10.84 0.72 0.99
C VAL A 51 -10.32 -0.61 0.44
N ASP A 52 -10.97 -1.18 -0.58
CA ASP A 52 -10.53 -2.42 -1.23
C ASP A 52 -9.25 -2.25 -2.07
N LYS A 53 -9.04 -1.10 -2.73
CA LYS A 53 -7.79 -0.85 -3.50
C LYS A 53 -6.58 -0.58 -2.61
N LYS A 54 -6.74 0.13 -1.49
CA LYS A 54 -5.64 0.32 -0.53
C LYS A 54 -5.32 -0.99 0.18
N GLN A 55 -6.32 -1.75 0.62
CA GLN A 55 -6.09 -3.09 1.19
C GLN A 55 -5.44 -4.04 0.17
N ASN A 56 -5.87 -4.04 -1.10
CA ASN A 56 -5.20 -4.82 -2.15
C ASN A 56 -3.74 -4.39 -2.33
N LYS A 57 -3.44 -3.09 -2.44
CA LYS A 57 -2.05 -2.62 -2.57
C LYS A 57 -1.17 -3.10 -1.40
N TYR A 58 -1.71 -3.10 -0.18
CA TYR A 58 -0.97 -3.56 0.99
C TYR A 58 -0.73 -5.07 0.99
N LEU A 59 -1.67 -5.85 0.45
CA LEU A 59 -1.54 -7.28 0.24
C LEU A 59 -0.57 -7.61 -0.91
N ASP A 60 -0.57 -6.80 -1.96
CA ASP A 60 0.32 -6.95 -3.13
C ASP A 60 1.79 -6.95 -2.70
N VAL A 61 2.16 -6.09 -1.75
CA VAL A 61 3.54 -6.06 -1.20
C VAL A 61 3.88 -7.39 -0.54
N LEU A 62 3.01 -7.92 0.32
CA LEU A 62 3.22 -9.19 1.03
C LEU A 62 3.26 -10.40 0.08
N GLN A 63 2.53 -10.32 -1.02
CA GLN A 63 2.47 -11.37 -2.05
C GLN A 63 3.54 -11.19 -3.14
N SER A 64 4.29 -10.08 -3.10
CA SER A 64 5.31 -9.80 -4.10
C SER A 64 6.49 -10.76 -4.01
N LEU A 65 7.06 -11.06 -5.17
CA LEU A 65 8.31 -11.82 -5.25
C LEU A 65 9.44 -11.09 -4.52
N SER A 66 9.47 -9.76 -4.63
CA SER A 66 10.48 -8.90 -4.00
C SER A 66 10.45 -8.99 -2.47
N PHE A 67 9.26 -9.07 -1.87
CA PHE A 67 9.14 -9.30 -0.43
C PHE A 67 9.69 -10.66 -0.03
N THR A 68 9.33 -11.71 -0.78
CA THR A 68 9.86 -13.06 -0.53
C THR A 68 11.38 -13.11 -0.68
N GLU A 69 11.92 -12.46 -1.71
CA GLU A 69 13.36 -12.33 -1.96
C GLU A 69 14.06 -11.61 -0.81
N LEU A 70 13.52 -10.49 -0.33
CA LEU A 70 14.04 -9.79 0.85
C LEU A 70 14.08 -10.71 2.09
N ILE A 71 13.02 -11.48 2.34
CA ILE A 71 12.99 -12.41 3.49
C ILE A 71 14.07 -13.48 3.37
N PHE A 72 14.22 -14.08 2.19
CA PHE A 72 15.26 -15.08 1.97
C PHE A 72 16.65 -14.50 2.08
N TRP A 73 16.87 -13.30 1.54
CA TRP A 73 18.14 -12.60 1.65
C TRP A 73 18.50 -12.29 3.10
N VAL A 74 17.57 -11.74 3.91
CA VAL A 74 17.80 -11.48 5.35
C VAL A 74 18.17 -12.77 6.09
N TYR A 75 17.51 -13.88 5.74
CA TYR A 75 17.78 -15.19 6.33
C TYR A 75 19.14 -15.76 5.89
N ASP A 76 19.52 -15.57 4.63
CA ASP A 76 20.81 -16.00 4.09
C ASP A 76 21.96 -15.25 4.76
N LYS A 77 21.84 -13.93 4.91
CA LYS A 77 22.83 -13.09 5.62
C LYS A 77 23.03 -13.46 7.08
N LYS A 78 22.11 -14.20 7.70
CA LYS A 78 22.32 -14.81 9.01
C LYS A 78 23.51 -15.77 9.03
N ARG A 79 23.68 -16.52 7.94
CA ARG A 79 24.67 -17.60 7.81
C ARG A 79 25.91 -17.14 7.07
N ASN A 80 25.73 -16.32 6.03
CA ASN A 80 26.80 -15.71 5.27
C ASN A 80 26.65 -14.19 5.25
N PRO A 81 27.25 -13.46 6.20
CA PRO A 81 27.11 -12.01 6.27
C PRO A 81 27.95 -11.26 5.22
N ALA A 82 28.67 -11.97 4.33
CA ALA A 82 29.51 -11.37 3.31
C ALA A 82 28.71 -10.47 2.36
N ILE A 83 29.35 -9.41 1.86
CA ILE A 83 28.80 -8.52 0.85
C ILE A 83 29.20 -9.08 -0.51
N GLU A 84 28.25 -9.71 -1.20
CA GLU A 84 28.50 -10.45 -2.43
C GLU A 84 27.61 -9.98 -3.60
N GLU A 85 26.61 -9.15 -3.33
CA GLU A 85 25.64 -8.68 -4.31
C GLU A 85 25.99 -7.28 -4.84
N ILE A 86 25.33 -6.92 -5.93
CA ILE A 86 25.46 -5.62 -6.58
C ILE A 86 24.60 -4.56 -5.87
N ASP A 87 25.05 -3.30 -5.92
CA ASP A 87 24.40 -2.17 -5.25
C ASP A 87 22.95 -1.98 -5.66
N GLU A 88 22.59 -2.29 -6.92
CA GLU A 88 21.22 -2.19 -7.42
C GLU A 88 20.22 -3.03 -6.63
N LEU A 89 20.64 -4.21 -6.17
CA LEU A 89 19.81 -5.06 -5.31
C LEU A 89 19.55 -4.37 -3.95
N TYR A 90 20.58 -3.75 -3.38
CA TYR A 90 20.47 -3.04 -2.11
C TYR A 90 19.57 -1.81 -2.21
N TYR A 91 19.64 -1.06 -3.32
CA TYR A 91 18.69 0.02 -3.60
C TYR A 91 17.25 -0.50 -3.71
N ALA A 92 17.03 -1.61 -4.42
CA ALA A 92 15.70 -2.21 -4.52
C ALA A 92 15.14 -2.64 -3.16
N PHE A 93 15.97 -3.23 -2.29
CA PHE A 93 15.56 -3.55 -0.92
C PHE A 93 15.27 -2.31 -0.07
N LEU A 94 16.01 -1.22 -0.24
CA LEU A 94 15.72 0.03 0.46
C LEU A 94 14.37 0.63 0.05
N ASP A 95 14.04 0.62 -1.24
CA ASP A 95 12.75 1.09 -1.74
C ASP A 95 11.60 0.21 -1.23
N LEU A 96 11.79 -1.12 -1.22
CA LEU A 96 10.83 -2.06 -0.67
C LEU A 96 10.62 -1.88 0.83
N ILE A 97 11.68 -1.68 1.61
CA ILE A 97 11.57 -1.41 3.06
C ILE A 97 10.83 -0.09 3.31
N ARG A 98 11.02 0.94 2.47
CA ARG A 98 10.23 2.17 2.55
C ARG A 98 8.75 1.89 2.32
N GLU A 99 8.40 1.07 1.33
CA GLU A 99 7.00 0.69 1.08
C GLU A 99 6.40 -0.14 2.23
N ILE A 100 7.18 -1.05 2.83
CA ILE A 100 6.80 -1.81 4.02
C ILE A 100 6.51 -0.87 5.21
N ASN A 101 7.35 0.14 5.43
CA ASN A 101 7.18 1.11 6.52
C ASN A 101 5.90 1.96 6.40
N GLU A 102 5.37 2.13 5.19
CA GLU A 102 4.10 2.82 4.94
C GLU A 102 2.88 1.88 5.00
N ASN A 103 3.10 0.57 5.15
CA ASN A 103 2.06 -0.45 5.07
C ASN A 103 1.48 -0.79 6.46
N PRO A 104 0.17 -0.57 6.70
CA PRO A 104 -0.46 -0.78 8.01
C PRO A 104 -0.58 -2.25 8.43
N LEU A 105 -0.27 -3.21 7.55
CA LEU A 105 -0.32 -4.64 7.86
C LEU A 105 0.89 -5.11 8.70
N PHE A 106 1.95 -4.32 8.76
CA PHE A 106 3.18 -4.64 9.49
C PHE A 106 3.11 -4.09 10.93
N THR A 107 3.52 -4.92 11.90
CA THR A 107 3.57 -4.48 13.31
C THR A 107 4.79 -3.59 13.55
N VAL A 108 4.70 -2.71 14.54
CA VAL A 108 5.82 -1.83 14.93
C VAL A 108 7.09 -2.64 15.25
N GLU A 109 6.92 -3.84 15.82
CA GLU A 109 8.07 -4.69 16.15
C GLU A 109 8.80 -5.18 14.91
N ILE A 110 8.08 -5.56 13.84
CA ILE A 110 8.72 -6.03 12.61
C ILE A 110 9.28 -4.86 11.79
N LEU A 111 8.62 -3.71 11.78
CA LEU A 111 9.15 -2.49 11.15
C LEU A 111 10.49 -2.10 11.76
N ALA A 112 10.63 -2.17 13.08
CA ALA A 112 11.90 -1.93 13.75
C ALA A 112 13.02 -2.92 13.36
N GLU A 113 12.68 -4.15 12.97
CA GLU A 113 13.65 -5.11 12.44
C GLU A 113 14.05 -4.77 11.00
N PHE A 114 13.11 -4.38 10.13
CA PHE A 114 13.43 -3.91 8.78
C PHE A 114 14.23 -2.60 8.77
N ASP A 115 14.03 -1.72 9.76
CA ASP A 115 14.84 -0.51 9.93
C ASP A 115 16.31 -0.83 10.26
N LYS A 116 16.60 -1.94 10.93
CA LYS A 116 17.99 -2.41 11.15
C LYS A 116 18.64 -2.80 9.82
N VAL A 117 17.90 -3.52 8.98
CA VAL A 117 18.35 -3.89 7.64
C VAL A 117 18.59 -2.63 6.80
N SER A 118 17.64 -1.69 6.79
CA SER A 118 17.78 -0.43 6.05
C SER A 118 19.00 0.38 6.48
N ARG A 119 19.28 0.45 7.79
CA ARG A 119 20.46 1.16 8.31
C ARG A 119 21.76 0.55 7.81
N GLU A 120 21.89 -0.77 7.83
CA GLU A 120 23.10 -1.44 7.33
C GLU A 120 23.27 -1.28 5.82
N LEU A 121 22.19 -1.39 5.04
CA LEU A 121 22.24 -1.14 3.60
C LEU A 121 22.66 0.31 3.29
N LYS A 122 22.11 1.29 4.02
CA LYS A 122 22.51 2.70 3.88
C LYS A 122 23.97 2.93 4.27
N LYS A 123 24.44 2.27 5.32
CA LYS A 123 25.82 2.33 5.76
C LYS A 123 26.76 1.88 4.64
N LEU A 124 26.46 0.72 4.06
CA LEU A 124 27.24 0.15 2.95
C LEU A 124 27.25 1.07 1.71
N LEU A 125 26.10 1.62 1.34
CA LEU A 125 25.94 2.38 0.09
C LEU A 125 26.44 3.83 0.18
N TYR A 126 26.42 4.44 1.38
CA TYR A 126 26.62 5.88 1.53
C TYR A 126 27.74 6.29 2.48
N GLU A 127 28.27 5.39 3.30
CA GLU A 127 29.42 5.70 4.16
C GLU A 127 30.73 5.25 3.50
N ASP A 128 31.74 6.12 3.54
CA ASP A 128 33.08 5.77 3.09
C ASP A 128 33.73 4.80 4.10
N GLY A 129 33.86 3.53 3.70
CA GLY A 129 34.44 2.50 4.55
C GLY A 129 34.68 1.18 3.80
N TYR A 130 35.60 0.37 4.33
CA TYR A 130 35.74 -1.01 3.87
C TYR A 130 34.82 -1.89 4.70
N PHE A 131 33.80 -2.43 4.07
CA PHE A 131 32.83 -3.35 4.68
C PHE A 131 33.08 -4.75 4.13
N GLU A 132 33.56 -5.65 4.97
CA GLU A 132 33.69 -7.07 4.60
C GLU A 132 32.38 -7.84 4.80
N ASN A 133 31.60 -7.44 5.82
CA ASN A 133 30.41 -8.16 6.26
C ASN A 133 29.33 -7.20 6.77
N PHE A 134 28.07 -7.61 6.64
CA PHE A 134 26.94 -6.98 7.30
C PHE A 134 26.94 -7.22 8.81
N THR A 135 26.52 -6.22 9.60
CA THR A 135 26.43 -6.35 11.06
C THR A 135 25.02 -6.60 11.59
N PHE A 136 23.97 -6.33 10.78
CA PHE A 136 22.58 -6.62 11.17
C PHE A 136 22.30 -8.09 11.56
N PRO A 137 22.99 -9.14 11.07
CA PRO A 137 22.70 -10.51 11.48
C PRO A 137 22.77 -10.76 13.00
N LEU A 138 23.51 -9.92 13.74
CA LEU A 138 23.63 -10.01 15.20
C LEU A 138 22.49 -9.26 15.92
N ASP A 139 22.11 -8.09 15.41
CA ASP A 139 21.13 -7.21 16.04
C ASP A 139 19.69 -7.44 15.55
N PHE A 140 19.50 -8.23 14.49
CA PHE A 140 18.20 -8.56 13.91
C PHE A 140 17.53 -9.77 14.61
N SER A 141 16.27 -9.59 15.02
CA SER A 141 15.49 -10.66 15.65
C SER A 141 14.78 -11.52 14.61
N TYR A 142 15.45 -12.61 14.21
CA TYR A 142 14.87 -13.63 13.32
C TYR A 142 13.63 -14.32 13.89
N GLU A 143 13.50 -14.37 15.20
CA GLU A 143 12.31 -14.91 15.88
C GLU A 143 11.08 -14.04 15.63
N LYS A 144 11.21 -12.71 15.75
CA LYS A 144 10.13 -11.78 15.42
C LYS A 144 9.71 -11.87 13.96
N LEU A 145 10.68 -11.96 13.04
CA LEU A 145 10.39 -12.17 11.63
C LEU A 145 9.65 -13.50 11.41
N SER A 146 10.11 -14.59 12.02
CA SER A 146 9.44 -15.89 11.93
C SER A 146 8.00 -15.84 12.48
N TYR A 147 7.78 -15.21 13.64
CA TYR A 147 6.43 -15.04 14.19
C TYR A 147 5.53 -14.19 13.30
N PHE A 148 6.07 -13.10 12.73
CA PHE A 148 5.35 -12.29 11.77
C PHE A 148 4.94 -13.13 10.54
N MET A 149 5.88 -13.85 9.92
CA MET A 149 5.61 -14.70 8.76
C MET A 149 4.61 -15.83 9.08
N HIS A 150 4.64 -16.40 10.29
CA HIS A 150 3.65 -17.38 10.72
C HIS A 150 2.27 -16.76 11.01
N GLY A 151 2.22 -15.47 11.37
CA GLY A 151 1.00 -14.69 11.54
C GLY A 151 0.39 -14.19 10.23
N LEU A 152 1.17 -14.16 9.15
CA LEU A 152 0.70 -13.98 7.78
C LEU A 152 0.05 -15.28 7.27
N ARG A 153 -1.08 -15.66 7.86
CA ARG A 153 -1.97 -16.68 7.28
C ARG A 153 -3.13 -15.98 6.63
N TYR A 154 -3.37 -16.31 5.37
CA TYR A 154 -4.51 -15.83 4.62
C TYR A 154 -5.34 -17.03 4.17
N ASP A 155 -6.66 -16.88 4.13
CA ASP A 155 -7.54 -17.91 3.58
C ASP A 155 -7.55 -17.84 2.05
N GLU A 156 -8.33 -18.72 1.41
CA GLU A 156 -8.51 -18.76 -0.05
C GLU A 156 -9.10 -17.46 -0.63
N LEU A 157 -9.56 -16.54 0.21
CA LEU A 157 -10.13 -15.24 -0.13
C LEU A 157 -9.20 -14.06 0.23
N ASN A 158 -7.93 -14.32 0.54
CA ASN A 158 -6.95 -13.32 1.00
C ASN A 158 -7.36 -12.58 2.28
N GLN A 159 -8.23 -13.16 3.12
CA GLN A 159 -8.56 -12.60 4.43
C GLN A 159 -7.54 -13.08 5.47
N LYS A 160 -7.08 -12.18 6.33
CA LYS A 160 -6.12 -12.51 7.40
C LYS A 160 -6.75 -13.53 8.37
N VAL A 161 -6.27 -14.76 8.34
CA VAL A 161 -6.65 -15.83 9.26
C VAL A 161 -5.85 -15.67 10.54
N ILE A 162 -6.38 -14.91 11.49
CA ILE A 162 -5.81 -14.82 12.83
C ILE A 162 -6.15 -16.11 13.58
N HIS A 163 -5.21 -17.05 13.66
CA HIS A 163 -5.28 -18.11 14.66
C HIS A 163 -4.66 -17.62 15.96
N ILE A 164 -5.50 -17.14 16.88
CA ILE A 164 -5.12 -17.00 18.28
C ILE A 164 -5.20 -18.41 18.90
N LYS A 165 -4.09 -18.88 19.46
CA LYS A 165 -4.07 -20.04 20.37
C LYS A 165 -4.13 -19.54 21.80
#